data_AF-A0A2W4L872-F1
#
_entry.id   AF-A0A2W4L872-F1
#
_cell.length_a   1.000
_cell.length_b   1.000
_cell.length_c   1.000
_cell.angle_alpha   90.00
_cell.angle_beta   90.00
_cell.angle_gamma   90.00
#
_symmetry.space_group_name_H-M   'P 1'
#
loop_
_entity.id
_entity.type
_entity.pdbx_description
1 polymer ?
#
loop_
_entity_poly.entity_id
_entity_poly.type
_entity_poly.pdbx_seq_one_letter_code
_entity_poly.pdbx_strand_id
1 'polypeptide(L)'
;DNIQMVSAADSSTVLFEAFLPVYYRFSGGSNLVTNIELSPDTPNVFKYGQDVNITFSYRQNHPGGVRIFARPFSGTAISPGYGAHGSPVYTAASGIGAGSFTLNTGPLVVDKIRIQMEAAEDGRLLFEAFLPVHLFWAGSGPPPGPDMRIDAIEVTQAIQDLNNSVDLVAGKRTYVRVHVSAPVNVADVFATLSGKRGTVSLMPTLTPGNPGGDITVRPNPNREQINDSFWFELPSSWTAAGNLTLTARLDPINAKNDLNQSNNVRTVTVNFKSTPALRLRLMNVRYTAGGSTHSADNSDLGALESWLRRAYPISHLQVTRQTYVYPFSGLPNVNTLNALLAFNKAINMIFSGESPSVVYYGIVDDGGGFMRGRAMGIPGTVASGPTGSDSWGWDFDGSYGDWYGGHEIGHTRGRYHAEFCGATGGASYPYTGGRISPSLTGNNAIYGFDIATRAIYGPNWKDVMTYCSNQWISDFTYEGIRNHQVSVSALSAAQKATADQFLVIGGTADLENHTATIDHVALIQQSASVPLPEPGSWTIALVDASNNDLAT
;
A
#
# COMPACT_ATOMS: atom_id res chain seq x y z
N ASP A 1 -31.77 -17.50 -25.52
CA ASP A 1 -32.59 -17.01 -24.38
C ASP A 1 -31.77 -17.01 -23.08
N ASN A 2 -32.02 -16.07 -22.17
CA ASN A 2 -31.35 -15.98 -20.86
C ASN A 2 -32.27 -16.59 -19.78
N ILE A 3 -31.75 -17.55 -19.00
CA ILE A 3 -32.44 -18.10 -17.83
C ILE A 3 -31.63 -17.76 -16.59
N GLN A 4 -32.28 -17.11 -15.63
CA GLN A 4 -31.70 -16.77 -14.34
C GLN A 4 -32.48 -17.43 -13.19
N MET A 5 -31.75 -18.00 -12.23
CA MET A 5 -32.32 -18.43 -10.95
C MET A 5 -31.81 -17.48 -9.86
N VAL A 6 -32.71 -16.84 -9.13
CA VAL A 6 -32.37 -15.83 -8.11
C VAL A 6 -32.74 -16.28 -6.70
N SER A 7 -32.03 -15.78 -5.69
CA SER A 7 -32.33 -16.12 -4.28
C SER A 7 -33.64 -15.47 -3.81
N ALA A 8 -34.41 -16.19 -2.99
CA ALA A 8 -35.75 -15.80 -2.54
C ALA A 8 -35.79 -14.60 -1.57
N ALA A 9 -34.64 -14.07 -1.13
CA ALA A 9 -34.60 -13.02 -0.12
C ALA A 9 -34.58 -11.59 -0.69
N ASP A 10 -34.11 -11.38 -1.94
CA ASP A 10 -33.99 -10.03 -2.51
C ASP A 10 -33.90 -9.96 -4.05
N SER A 11 -33.92 -11.09 -4.75
CA SER A 11 -33.72 -11.17 -6.21
C SER A 11 -32.40 -10.55 -6.72
N SER A 12 -31.43 -10.22 -5.86
CA SER A 12 -30.19 -9.51 -6.21
C SER A 12 -29.02 -10.44 -6.54
N THR A 13 -29.13 -11.71 -6.13
CA THR A 13 -28.10 -12.74 -6.34
C THR A 13 -28.57 -13.72 -7.41
N VAL A 14 -27.90 -13.72 -8.57
CA VAL A 14 -28.07 -14.76 -9.60
C VAL A 14 -27.31 -16.00 -9.15
N LEU A 15 -28.04 -17.02 -8.73
CA LEU A 15 -27.52 -18.32 -8.27
C LEU A 15 -27.07 -19.19 -9.45
N PHE A 16 -27.64 -18.93 -10.63
CA PHE A 16 -27.34 -19.63 -11.87
C PHE A 16 -27.74 -18.71 -13.04
N GLU A 17 -26.79 -18.46 -13.95
CA GLU A 17 -27.04 -17.80 -15.23
C GLU A 17 -26.63 -18.75 -16.35
N ALA A 18 -27.48 -18.88 -17.36
CA ALA A 18 -27.13 -19.62 -18.54
C ALA A 18 -27.81 -19.06 -19.79
N PHE A 19 -27.04 -19.10 -20.87
CA PHE A 19 -27.46 -18.66 -22.20
C PHE A 19 -27.88 -19.89 -23.00
N LEU A 20 -29.10 -19.90 -23.54
CA LEU A 20 -29.51 -20.86 -24.55
C LEU A 20 -28.89 -20.48 -25.90
N PRO A 21 -27.95 -21.26 -26.42
CA PRO A 21 -27.42 -21.04 -27.75
C PRO A 21 -28.45 -21.53 -28.79
N VAL A 22 -28.77 -20.68 -29.77
CA VAL A 22 -29.64 -21.06 -30.89
C VAL A 22 -28.76 -21.32 -32.10
N TYR A 23 -28.74 -22.57 -32.58
CA TYR A 23 -27.94 -22.98 -33.73
C TYR A 23 -28.85 -23.44 -34.87
N TYR A 24 -28.95 -22.64 -35.94
CA TYR A 24 -29.59 -23.03 -37.20
C TYR A 24 -28.53 -23.30 -38.25
N ARG A 25 -28.51 -24.53 -38.78
CA ARG A 25 -27.70 -24.90 -39.95
C ARG A 25 -28.62 -25.43 -41.04
N PHE A 26 -28.62 -24.76 -42.19
CA PHE A 26 -29.36 -25.19 -43.36
C PHE A 26 -28.45 -26.06 -44.24
N SER A 27 -28.88 -27.27 -44.57
CA SER A 27 -28.16 -28.14 -45.52
C SER A 27 -29.14 -28.97 -46.34
N GLY A 28 -28.89 -29.10 -47.65
CA GLY A 28 -29.64 -29.96 -48.56
C GLY A 28 -29.04 -31.35 -48.74
N GLY A 29 -28.20 -31.81 -47.80
CA GLY A 29 -27.42 -33.03 -47.95
C GLY A 29 -28.24 -34.32 -47.78
N SER A 30 -27.82 -35.39 -48.47
CA SER A 30 -28.43 -36.72 -48.34
C SER A 30 -28.04 -37.47 -47.05
N ASN A 31 -26.99 -37.02 -46.36
CA ASN A 31 -26.53 -37.52 -45.06
C ASN A 31 -26.63 -36.39 -44.03
N LEU A 32 -27.58 -36.48 -43.11
CA LEU A 32 -27.89 -35.40 -42.18
C LEU A 32 -28.43 -35.95 -40.84
N VAL A 33 -28.10 -35.24 -39.76
CA VAL A 33 -28.71 -35.41 -38.44
C VAL A 33 -29.47 -34.14 -38.07
N THR A 34 -30.74 -34.28 -37.70
CA THR A 34 -31.66 -33.18 -37.34
C THR A 34 -32.50 -33.53 -36.11
N ASN A 35 -33.31 -32.60 -35.61
CA ASN A 35 -34.20 -32.80 -34.44
C ASN A 35 -33.45 -33.41 -33.25
N ILE A 36 -32.31 -32.79 -32.92
CA ILE A 36 -31.47 -33.25 -31.81
C ILE A 36 -32.08 -32.72 -30.52
N GLU A 37 -32.44 -33.62 -29.61
CA GLU A 37 -32.99 -33.30 -28.30
C GLU A 37 -32.09 -33.89 -27.20
N LEU A 38 -31.85 -33.11 -26.15
CA LEU A 38 -31.05 -33.51 -25.00
C LEU A 38 -31.96 -33.77 -23.79
N SER A 39 -31.66 -34.81 -23.02
CA SER A 39 -32.38 -35.10 -21.78
C SER A 39 -31.44 -35.62 -20.69
N PRO A 40 -31.29 -34.91 -19.56
CA PRO A 40 -31.74 -33.54 -19.28
C PRO A 40 -31.23 -32.50 -20.31
N ASP A 41 -32.04 -31.49 -20.62
CA ASP A 41 -31.69 -30.46 -21.62
C ASP A 41 -30.62 -29.49 -21.12
N THR A 42 -29.90 -28.86 -22.05
CA THR A 42 -28.94 -27.78 -21.78
C THR A 42 -29.66 -26.45 -21.59
N PRO A 43 -29.22 -25.57 -20.66
CA PRO A 43 -28.11 -25.74 -19.73
C PRO A 43 -28.48 -26.60 -18.51
N ASN A 44 -27.54 -27.39 -17.99
CA ASN A 44 -27.79 -28.25 -16.82
C ASN A 44 -26.53 -28.61 -16.01
N VAL A 45 -26.75 -29.13 -14.81
CA VAL A 45 -25.69 -29.61 -13.90
C VAL A 45 -25.85 -31.11 -13.61
N PHE A 46 -24.76 -31.85 -13.71
CA PHE A 46 -24.72 -33.32 -13.63
C PHE A 46 -23.78 -33.82 -12.53
N LYS A 47 -24.11 -34.99 -11.97
CA LYS A 47 -23.19 -35.80 -11.16
C LYS A 47 -22.27 -36.63 -12.06
N TYR A 48 -21.09 -37.03 -11.56
CA TYR A 48 -20.24 -37.98 -12.30
C TYR A 48 -20.97 -39.27 -12.60
N GLY A 49 -20.81 -39.77 -13.83
CA GLY A 49 -21.50 -40.97 -14.33
C GLY A 49 -22.98 -40.76 -14.64
N GLN A 50 -23.55 -39.57 -14.39
CA GLN A 50 -24.90 -39.26 -14.85
C GLN A 50 -24.85 -39.00 -16.36
N ASP A 51 -25.72 -39.66 -17.11
CA ASP A 51 -25.79 -39.52 -18.56
C ASP A 51 -26.58 -38.28 -18.99
N VAL A 52 -26.10 -37.65 -20.07
CA VAL A 52 -26.94 -36.86 -20.97
C VAL A 52 -27.37 -37.78 -22.10
N ASN A 53 -28.68 -37.98 -22.20
CA ASN A 53 -29.27 -38.72 -23.31
C ASN A 53 -29.52 -37.77 -24.47
N ILE A 54 -29.35 -38.29 -25.68
CA ILE A 54 -29.50 -37.58 -26.94
C ILE A 54 -30.40 -38.41 -27.83
N THR A 55 -31.47 -37.81 -28.33
CA THR A 55 -32.28 -38.37 -29.41
C THR A 55 -32.09 -37.50 -30.65
N PHE A 56 -32.13 -38.10 -31.82
CA PHE A 56 -31.99 -37.39 -33.08
C PHE A 56 -32.71 -38.09 -34.22
N SER A 57 -33.16 -37.32 -35.21
CA SER A 57 -33.57 -37.83 -36.51
C SER A 57 -32.37 -37.89 -37.46
N TYR A 58 -32.29 -38.91 -38.32
CA TYR A 58 -31.25 -38.99 -39.34
C TYR A 58 -31.83 -39.29 -40.72
N ARG A 59 -31.08 -38.89 -41.75
CA ARG A 59 -31.26 -39.29 -43.15
C ARG A 59 -29.89 -39.69 -43.70
N GLN A 60 -29.83 -40.76 -44.50
CA GLN A 60 -28.60 -41.26 -45.09
C GLN A 60 -28.86 -41.91 -46.45
N ASN A 61 -27.83 -41.97 -47.31
CA ASN A 61 -27.89 -42.64 -48.62
C ASN A 61 -26.69 -43.58 -48.88
N HIS A 62 -25.99 -43.99 -47.82
CA HIS A 62 -24.83 -44.87 -47.88
C HIS A 62 -25.24 -46.35 -47.90
N PRO A 63 -24.85 -47.15 -48.92
CA PRO A 63 -25.31 -48.53 -49.10
C PRO A 63 -25.01 -49.48 -47.93
N GLY A 64 -23.85 -49.31 -47.27
CA GLY A 64 -23.45 -50.11 -46.10
C GLY A 64 -24.07 -49.66 -44.77
N GLY A 65 -24.91 -48.61 -44.78
CA GLY A 65 -25.40 -47.94 -43.59
C GLY A 65 -24.38 -47.01 -42.95
N VAL A 66 -24.79 -46.33 -41.88
CA VAL A 66 -23.99 -45.30 -41.21
C VAL A 66 -23.92 -45.52 -39.70
N ARG A 67 -22.88 -45.00 -39.06
CA ARG A 67 -22.77 -44.86 -37.59
C ARG A 67 -22.80 -43.38 -37.23
N ILE A 68 -23.55 -43.03 -36.19
CA ILE A 68 -23.71 -41.65 -35.72
C ILE A 68 -23.22 -41.54 -34.28
N PHE A 69 -22.26 -40.67 -34.02
CA PHE A 69 -21.62 -40.49 -32.72
C PHE A 69 -21.87 -39.09 -32.18
N ALA A 70 -22.12 -39.00 -30.88
CA ALA A 70 -22.15 -37.75 -30.14
C ALA A 70 -21.03 -37.73 -29.09
N ARG A 71 -20.19 -36.69 -29.09
CA ARG A 71 -19.02 -36.58 -28.20
C ARG A 71 -18.94 -35.21 -27.53
N PRO A 72 -18.74 -35.14 -26.20
CA PRO A 72 -18.62 -33.86 -25.48
C PRO A 72 -17.27 -33.19 -25.75
N PHE A 73 -17.28 -31.87 -25.88
CA PHE A 73 -16.09 -31.02 -26.01
C PHE A 73 -16.06 -29.94 -24.93
N SER A 74 -14.84 -29.65 -24.48
CA SER A 74 -14.54 -28.55 -23.55
C SER A 74 -13.44 -27.70 -24.19
N GLY A 75 -13.78 -26.49 -24.65
CA GLY A 75 -12.88 -25.64 -25.41
C GLY A 75 -12.65 -26.17 -26.84
N THR A 76 -11.44 -26.64 -27.12
CA THR A 76 -11.00 -27.14 -28.44
C THR A 76 -10.79 -28.65 -28.48
N ALA A 77 -10.91 -29.34 -27.35
CA ALA A 77 -10.64 -30.77 -27.23
C ALA A 77 -11.89 -31.55 -26.76
N ILE A 78 -11.91 -32.85 -27.05
CA ILE A 78 -12.88 -33.78 -26.45
C ILE A 78 -12.72 -33.71 -24.93
N SER A 79 -13.83 -33.63 -24.20
CA SER A 79 -13.82 -33.50 -22.75
C SER A 79 -13.10 -34.70 -22.10
N PRO A 80 -12.09 -34.48 -21.25
CA PRO A 80 -11.35 -35.56 -20.60
C PRO A 80 -12.25 -36.40 -19.68
N GLY A 81 -11.95 -37.70 -19.60
CA GLY A 81 -12.66 -38.65 -18.73
C GLY A 81 -14.11 -38.93 -19.12
N TYR A 82 -14.49 -38.62 -20.36
CA TYR A 82 -15.81 -38.93 -20.88
C TYR A 82 -16.03 -40.43 -21.12
N GLY A 83 -17.25 -40.89 -20.90
CA GLY A 83 -17.79 -42.13 -21.43
C GLY A 83 -18.91 -41.79 -22.42
N ALA A 84 -19.06 -42.56 -23.50
CA ALA A 84 -20.14 -42.33 -24.45
C ALA A 84 -20.62 -43.64 -25.07
N HIS A 85 -21.89 -43.64 -25.47
CA HIS A 85 -22.48 -44.77 -26.18
C HIS A 85 -21.69 -45.12 -27.46
N GLY A 86 -21.69 -46.42 -27.75
CA GLY A 86 -21.35 -46.93 -29.08
C GLY A 86 -22.52 -46.68 -30.04
N SER A 87 -22.22 -46.46 -31.31
CA SER A 87 -23.25 -46.24 -32.33
C SER A 87 -23.59 -47.55 -33.05
N PRO A 88 -24.87 -47.97 -33.17
CA PRO A 88 -25.24 -49.09 -34.02
C PRO A 88 -25.09 -48.72 -35.52
N VAL A 89 -25.23 -49.71 -36.41
CA VAL A 89 -25.28 -49.44 -37.86
C VAL A 89 -26.72 -49.13 -38.26
N TYR A 90 -26.94 -47.92 -38.75
CA TYR A 90 -28.23 -47.43 -39.26
C TYR A 90 -28.31 -47.69 -40.77
N THR A 91 -29.08 -48.71 -41.19
CA THR A 91 -29.20 -49.12 -42.59
C THR A 91 -30.41 -48.51 -43.31
N ALA A 92 -31.42 -48.03 -42.57
CA ALA A 92 -32.58 -47.37 -43.15
C ALA A 92 -32.20 -46.00 -43.72
N ALA A 93 -32.84 -45.58 -44.82
CA ALA A 93 -32.55 -44.28 -45.45
C ALA A 93 -32.90 -43.08 -44.55
N SER A 94 -33.78 -43.27 -43.56
CA SER A 94 -34.06 -42.31 -42.50
C SER A 94 -34.62 -43.01 -41.27
N GLY A 95 -34.46 -42.40 -40.10
CA GLY A 95 -35.03 -42.92 -38.86
C GLY A 95 -34.70 -42.05 -37.66
N ILE A 96 -34.92 -42.61 -36.46
CA ILE A 96 -34.58 -42.00 -35.18
C ILE A 96 -33.42 -42.80 -34.59
N GLY A 97 -32.41 -42.10 -34.10
CA GLY A 97 -31.32 -42.66 -33.32
C GLY A 97 -31.31 -42.10 -31.91
N ALA A 98 -30.64 -42.81 -31.02
CA ALA A 98 -30.44 -42.40 -29.64
C ALA A 98 -29.01 -42.70 -29.20
N GLY A 99 -28.56 -41.96 -28.20
CA GLY A 99 -27.24 -42.10 -27.63
C GLY A 99 -27.12 -41.40 -26.29
N SER A 100 -25.99 -41.62 -25.62
CA SER A 100 -25.67 -40.90 -24.39
C SER A 100 -24.18 -40.59 -24.30
N PHE A 101 -23.84 -39.64 -23.44
CA PHE A 101 -22.50 -39.48 -22.91
C PHE A 101 -22.54 -39.03 -21.44
N THR A 102 -21.45 -39.26 -20.73
CA THR A 102 -21.24 -38.82 -19.36
C THR A 102 -19.79 -38.39 -19.16
N LEU A 103 -19.51 -37.66 -18.08
CA LEU A 103 -18.17 -37.43 -17.58
C LEU A 103 -17.99 -38.12 -16.23
N ASN A 104 -16.87 -38.83 -16.08
CA ASN A 104 -16.50 -39.50 -14.83
C ASN A 104 -15.46 -38.70 -14.02
N THR A 105 -14.98 -37.59 -14.57
CA THR A 105 -14.00 -36.68 -13.96
C THR A 105 -14.42 -35.23 -14.16
N GLY A 106 -13.95 -34.35 -13.30
CA GLY A 106 -14.27 -32.92 -13.33
C GLY A 106 -13.75 -32.23 -12.05
N PRO A 107 -14.29 -31.05 -11.71
CA PRO A 107 -15.40 -30.34 -12.35
C PRO A 107 -15.05 -29.85 -13.76
N LEU A 108 -16.00 -29.94 -14.70
CA LEU A 108 -15.76 -29.58 -16.09
C LEU A 108 -17.04 -29.07 -16.78
N VAL A 109 -16.90 -28.01 -17.58
CA VAL A 109 -17.95 -27.51 -18.48
C VAL A 109 -17.77 -28.15 -19.86
N VAL A 110 -18.83 -28.78 -20.38
CA VAL A 110 -18.97 -29.14 -21.79
C VAL A 110 -19.63 -27.95 -22.48
N ASP A 111 -18.93 -27.32 -23.41
CA ASP A 111 -19.40 -26.14 -24.13
C ASP A 111 -19.96 -26.47 -25.52
N LYS A 112 -19.65 -27.66 -26.05
CA LYS A 112 -20.11 -28.15 -27.36
C LYS A 112 -20.27 -29.66 -27.37
N ILE A 113 -21.22 -30.15 -28.16
CA ILE A 113 -21.34 -31.58 -28.51
C ILE A 113 -21.02 -31.73 -29.99
N ARG A 114 -20.03 -32.56 -30.31
CA ARG A 114 -19.74 -32.94 -31.70
C ARG A 114 -20.63 -34.10 -32.12
N ILE A 115 -21.40 -33.91 -33.19
CA ILE A 115 -22.19 -34.95 -33.85
C ILE A 115 -21.48 -35.33 -35.15
N GLN A 116 -21.13 -36.61 -35.30
CA GLN A 116 -20.50 -37.14 -36.51
C GLN A 116 -21.33 -38.30 -37.07
N MET A 117 -21.47 -38.34 -38.40
CA MET A 117 -21.97 -39.50 -39.13
C MET A 117 -20.83 -40.06 -39.97
N GLU A 118 -20.60 -41.36 -39.87
CA GLU A 118 -19.54 -42.08 -40.58
C GLU A 118 -20.13 -43.27 -41.34
N ALA A 119 -19.53 -43.62 -42.48
CA ALA A 119 -19.87 -44.83 -43.21
C ALA A 119 -19.52 -46.07 -42.36
N ALA A 120 -20.43 -47.04 -42.27
CA ALA A 120 -20.27 -48.16 -41.35
C ALA A 120 -19.16 -49.16 -41.73
N GLU A 121 -18.77 -49.18 -43.01
CA GLU A 121 -17.81 -50.13 -43.59
C GLU A 121 -16.34 -49.71 -43.46
N ASP A 122 -16.07 -48.40 -43.57
CA ASP A 122 -14.71 -47.84 -43.65
C ASP A 122 -14.47 -46.65 -42.71
N GLY A 123 -15.49 -46.20 -41.97
CA GLY A 123 -15.39 -45.08 -41.03
C GLY A 123 -15.28 -43.70 -41.70
N ARG A 124 -15.51 -43.60 -43.02
CA ARG A 124 -15.42 -42.31 -43.72
C ARG A 124 -16.44 -41.32 -43.19
N LEU A 125 -15.99 -40.11 -42.83
CA LEU A 125 -16.86 -39.03 -42.35
C LEU A 125 -17.82 -38.56 -43.46
N LEU A 126 -19.12 -38.59 -43.17
CA LEU A 126 -20.21 -38.19 -44.05
C LEU A 126 -20.91 -36.90 -43.59
N PHE A 127 -20.92 -36.64 -42.29
CA PHE A 127 -21.49 -35.42 -41.70
C PHE A 127 -20.77 -35.09 -40.39
N GLU A 128 -20.54 -33.80 -40.14
CA GLU A 128 -20.06 -33.30 -38.85
C GLU A 128 -20.73 -31.98 -38.50
N ALA A 129 -21.15 -31.83 -37.25
CA ALA A 129 -21.62 -30.58 -36.67
C ALA A 129 -21.20 -30.46 -35.21
N PHE A 130 -21.09 -29.22 -34.72
CA PHE A 130 -20.89 -28.91 -33.32
C PHE A 130 -22.12 -28.16 -32.81
N LEU A 131 -22.83 -28.76 -31.86
CA LEU A 131 -23.96 -28.15 -31.18
C LEU A 131 -23.42 -27.43 -29.93
N PRO A 132 -23.51 -26.09 -29.84
CA PRO A 132 -23.17 -25.39 -28.61
C PRO A 132 -24.11 -25.79 -27.47
N VAL A 133 -23.56 -26.01 -26.28
CA VAL A 133 -24.28 -26.38 -25.05
C VAL A 133 -23.61 -25.73 -23.83
N HIS A 134 -24.22 -25.86 -22.65
CA HIS A 134 -23.63 -25.46 -21.39
C HIS A 134 -23.99 -26.49 -20.31
N LEU A 135 -23.27 -27.61 -20.30
CA LEU A 135 -23.51 -28.74 -19.39
C LEU A 135 -22.34 -28.84 -18.42
N PHE A 136 -22.61 -28.80 -17.12
CA PHE A 136 -21.58 -28.77 -16.08
C PHE A 136 -21.58 -30.04 -15.23
N TRP A 137 -20.50 -30.83 -15.26
CA TRP A 137 -20.35 -31.98 -14.36
C TRP A 137 -19.63 -31.56 -13.08
N ALA A 138 -20.40 -31.46 -11.99
CA ALA A 138 -19.92 -31.01 -10.68
C ALA A 138 -19.37 -32.14 -9.79
N GLY A 139 -19.60 -33.40 -10.16
CA GLY A 139 -19.27 -34.55 -9.32
C GLY A 139 -20.15 -34.70 -8.08
N SER A 140 -19.71 -35.51 -7.12
CA SER A 140 -20.26 -35.57 -5.75
C SER A 140 -19.56 -34.59 -4.79
N GLY A 141 -18.69 -33.73 -5.32
CA GLY A 141 -18.03 -32.68 -4.54
C GLY A 141 -18.98 -31.51 -4.27
N PRO A 142 -18.62 -30.62 -3.33
CA PRO A 142 -19.31 -29.35 -3.18
C PRO A 142 -19.31 -28.58 -4.52
N PRO A 143 -20.37 -27.82 -4.83
CA PRO A 143 -20.44 -27.03 -6.05
C PRO A 143 -19.23 -26.07 -6.15
N PRO A 144 -18.76 -25.74 -7.37
CA PRO A 144 -17.73 -24.73 -7.56
C PRO A 144 -18.06 -23.44 -6.84
N GLY A 145 -17.06 -22.88 -6.18
CA GLY A 145 -17.15 -21.54 -5.63
C GLY A 145 -16.96 -20.46 -6.69
N PRO A 146 -17.23 -19.20 -6.32
CA PRO A 146 -16.85 -18.04 -7.12
C PRO A 146 -15.33 -17.98 -7.37
N ASP A 147 -14.93 -17.51 -8.55
CA ASP A 147 -13.54 -17.21 -8.90
C ASP A 147 -13.05 -16.00 -8.08
N MET A 148 -12.26 -16.25 -7.05
CA MET A 148 -11.60 -15.22 -6.26
C MET A 148 -10.22 -14.95 -6.88
N ARG A 149 -9.63 -13.79 -6.59
CA ARG A 149 -8.28 -13.48 -7.08
C ARG A 149 -7.54 -12.49 -6.20
N ILE A 150 -6.22 -12.48 -6.33
CA ILE A 150 -5.34 -11.46 -5.76
C ILE A 150 -5.04 -10.35 -6.77
N ASP A 151 -5.58 -9.15 -6.52
CA ASP A 151 -5.44 -7.97 -7.39
C ASP A 151 -4.12 -7.22 -7.19
N ALA A 152 -3.59 -7.18 -5.96
CA ALA A 152 -2.31 -6.53 -5.64
C ALA A 152 -1.73 -6.99 -4.29
N ILE A 153 -0.41 -6.80 -4.12
CA ILE A 153 0.27 -6.87 -2.82
C ILE A 153 0.93 -5.51 -2.59
N GLU A 154 0.51 -4.80 -1.56
CA GLU A 154 0.99 -3.48 -1.16
C GLU A 154 1.78 -3.61 0.14
N VAL A 155 3.05 -3.20 0.15
CA VAL A 155 3.96 -3.23 1.30
C VAL A 155 4.17 -1.79 1.76
N THR A 156 3.65 -1.44 2.93
CA THR A 156 3.56 -0.05 3.38
C THR A 156 4.13 0.16 4.78
N GLN A 157 4.70 1.35 4.99
CA GLN A 157 5.28 1.78 6.26
C GLN A 157 4.81 3.17 6.72
N ALA A 158 4.05 3.88 5.88
CA ALA A 158 3.51 5.21 6.16
C ALA A 158 2.64 5.66 4.98
N ILE A 159 3.09 5.33 3.77
CA ILE A 159 2.48 5.75 2.52
C ILE A 159 2.95 4.82 1.38
N GLN A 160 2.04 4.41 0.47
CA GLN A 160 2.40 3.51 -0.62
C GLN A 160 1.39 3.52 -1.79
N ASP A 161 1.84 3.13 -2.98
CA ASP A 161 1.01 2.82 -4.16
C ASP A 161 0.89 1.30 -4.41
N LEU A 162 0.10 0.86 -5.39
CA LEU A 162 -0.01 -0.58 -5.67
C LEU A 162 1.17 -1.15 -6.47
N ASN A 163 2.09 -0.30 -6.94
CA ASN A 163 3.33 -0.71 -7.59
C ASN A 163 4.47 -0.92 -6.59
N ASN A 164 4.28 -0.56 -5.32
CA ASN A 164 5.31 -0.52 -4.28
C ASN A 164 6.48 0.41 -4.65
N SER A 165 6.17 1.59 -5.19
CA SER A 165 7.18 2.53 -5.68
C SER A 165 7.86 3.34 -4.57
N VAL A 166 7.17 3.60 -3.46
CA VAL A 166 7.70 4.41 -2.35
C VAL A 166 8.75 3.62 -1.56
N ASP A 167 9.87 4.26 -1.25
CA ASP A 167 10.97 3.69 -0.49
C ASP A 167 10.55 3.01 0.83
N LEU A 168 11.00 1.77 1.04
CA LEU A 168 10.84 1.06 2.31
C LEU A 168 12.10 1.16 3.14
N VAL A 169 11.97 1.50 4.41
CA VAL A 169 13.06 1.68 5.36
C VAL A 169 13.29 0.41 6.16
N ALA A 170 14.53 -0.07 6.16
CA ALA A 170 14.93 -1.25 6.91
C ALA A 170 14.68 -1.05 8.42
N GLY A 171 14.10 -2.06 9.07
CA GLY A 171 13.79 -2.05 10.50
C GLY A 171 12.57 -1.21 10.90
N LYS A 172 11.94 -0.48 9.98
CA LYS A 172 10.69 0.23 10.27
C LYS A 172 9.51 -0.76 10.27
N ARG A 173 8.56 -0.57 11.19
CA ARG A 173 7.34 -1.39 11.28
C ARG A 173 6.60 -1.36 9.94
N THR A 174 6.28 -2.53 9.40
CA THR A 174 5.81 -2.70 8.02
C THR A 174 4.57 -3.57 7.97
N TYR A 175 3.59 -3.15 7.19
CA TYR A 175 2.41 -3.92 6.89
C TYR A 175 2.38 -4.34 5.42
N VAL A 176 1.80 -5.49 5.16
CA VAL A 176 1.49 -5.96 3.81
C VAL A 176 -0.02 -6.06 3.70
N ARG A 177 -0.60 -5.36 2.73
CA ARG A 177 -2.01 -5.45 2.36
C ARG A 177 -2.14 -6.27 1.08
N VAL A 178 -2.93 -7.33 1.13
CA VAL A 178 -3.24 -8.18 -0.03
C VAL A 178 -4.65 -7.85 -0.47
N HIS A 179 -4.74 -7.16 -1.60
CA HIS A 179 -6.00 -6.72 -2.20
C HIS A 179 -6.58 -7.85 -3.03
N VAL A 180 -7.85 -8.16 -2.82
CA VAL A 180 -8.53 -9.32 -3.39
C VAL A 180 -9.94 -8.95 -3.83
N SER A 181 -10.44 -9.65 -4.84
CA SER A 181 -11.82 -9.49 -5.30
C SER A 181 -12.40 -10.81 -5.82
N ALA A 182 -13.72 -10.84 -5.93
CA ALA A 182 -14.50 -11.98 -6.41
C ALA A 182 -15.78 -11.46 -7.09
N PRO A 183 -16.39 -12.17 -8.05
CA PRO A 183 -17.58 -11.68 -8.76
C PRO A 183 -18.82 -11.50 -7.85
N VAL A 184 -18.83 -12.15 -6.69
CA VAL A 184 -19.86 -12.01 -5.64
C VAL A 184 -19.19 -11.90 -4.26
N ASN A 185 -19.94 -11.52 -3.24
CA ASN A 185 -19.42 -11.54 -1.87
C ASN A 185 -19.15 -12.99 -1.40
N VAL A 186 -17.93 -13.25 -0.94
CA VAL A 186 -17.55 -14.56 -0.37
C VAL A 186 -17.07 -14.34 1.05
N ALA A 187 -17.84 -14.82 2.04
CA ALA A 187 -17.54 -14.68 3.46
C ALA A 187 -16.51 -15.71 3.95
N ASP A 188 -15.90 -15.43 5.11
CA ASP A 188 -14.99 -16.31 5.84
C ASP A 188 -13.83 -16.83 4.99
N VAL A 189 -13.21 -15.94 4.20
CA VAL A 189 -12.07 -16.30 3.33
C VAL A 189 -10.77 -16.04 4.08
N PHE A 190 -9.87 -17.01 4.02
CA PHE A 190 -8.55 -16.95 4.66
C PHE A 190 -7.45 -16.66 3.62
N ALA A 191 -6.34 -16.09 4.06
CA ALA A 191 -5.13 -15.94 3.24
C ALA A 191 -3.87 -16.21 4.05
N THR A 192 -2.74 -16.44 3.37
CA THR A 192 -1.43 -16.57 4.01
C THR A 192 -0.40 -15.71 3.31
N LEU A 193 0.62 -15.28 4.04
CA LEU A 193 1.76 -14.56 3.49
C LEU A 193 3.06 -15.27 3.88
N SER A 194 3.87 -15.60 2.88
CA SER A 194 5.19 -16.20 3.06
C SER A 194 6.28 -15.26 2.55
N GLY A 195 7.45 -15.28 3.20
CA GLY A 195 8.58 -14.42 2.87
C GLY A 195 9.82 -15.21 2.52
N LYS A 196 10.67 -14.64 1.66
CA LYS A 196 11.94 -15.24 1.24
C LYS A 196 13.00 -14.15 1.03
N ARG A 197 14.24 -14.44 1.41
CA ARG A 197 15.42 -13.65 1.04
C ARG A 197 16.38 -14.51 0.24
N GLY A 198 16.55 -14.17 -1.05
CA GLY A 198 17.33 -14.98 -1.98
C GLY A 198 16.74 -16.40 -2.10
N THR A 199 17.47 -17.40 -1.61
CA THR A 199 17.02 -18.80 -1.56
C THR A 199 16.41 -19.20 -0.22
N VAL A 200 16.54 -18.37 0.82
CA VAL A 200 16.14 -18.71 2.20
C VAL A 200 14.69 -18.32 2.46
N SER A 201 13.85 -19.31 2.78
CA SER A 201 12.49 -19.08 3.26
C SER A 201 12.51 -18.55 4.69
N LEU A 202 11.70 -17.52 4.95
CA LEU A 202 11.52 -16.94 6.26
C LEU A 202 10.32 -17.60 6.95
N MET A 203 10.46 -17.82 8.26
CA MET A 203 9.42 -18.42 9.09
C MET A 203 8.89 -17.39 10.11
N PRO A 204 7.63 -17.54 10.56
CA PRO A 204 6.61 -18.47 10.05
C PRO A 204 5.92 -17.96 8.77
N THR A 205 5.14 -18.80 8.10
CA THR A 205 4.08 -18.31 7.21
C THR A 205 3.08 -17.52 8.05
N LEU A 206 2.84 -16.27 7.67
CA LEU A 206 2.01 -15.33 8.43
C LEU A 206 0.53 -15.57 8.13
N THR A 207 -0.28 -15.41 9.19
CA THR A 207 -1.73 -15.31 9.13
C THR A 207 -2.13 -13.83 9.13
N PRO A 208 -3.28 -13.47 8.52
CA PRO A 208 -3.74 -12.09 8.51
C PRO A 208 -4.12 -11.67 9.93
N GLY A 209 -3.98 -10.38 10.20
CA GLY A 209 -4.39 -9.82 11.49
C GLY A 209 -5.82 -9.29 11.49
N ASN A 210 -6.54 -9.39 10.36
CA ASN A 210 -7.97 -9.05 10.27
C ASN A 210 -8.75 -9.67 11.44
N PRO A 211 -9.78 -9.00 11.99
CA PRO A 211 -10.61 -9.59 13.04
C PRO A 211 -11.14 -10.97 12.61
N GLY A 212 -10.91 -12.01 13.42
CA GLY A 212 -11.26 -13.40 13.07
C GLY A 212 -10.23 -14.14 12.19
N GLY A 213 -9.28 -13.42 11.59
CA GLY A 213 -8.29 -13.99 10.66
C GLY A 213 -8.85 -14.21 9.25
N ASP A 214 -10.04 -13.73 8.96
CA ASP A 214 -10.70 -13.84 7.66
C ASP A 214 -11.32 -12.49 7.24
N ILE A 215 -11.78 -12.42 5.99
CA ILE A 215 -12.58 -11.31 5.48
C ILE A 215 -13.70 -11.82 4.56
N THR A 216 -14.64 -10.92 4.26
CA THR A 216 -15.52 -11.06 3.10
C THR A 216 -14.83 -10.51 1.86
N VAL A 217 -14.49 -11.37 0.88
CA VAL A 217 -13.98 -10.94 -0.43
C VAL A 217 -15.14 -10.35 -1.24
N ARG A 218 -14.95 -9.17 -1.83
CA ARG A 218 -16.02 -8.38 -2.47
C ARG A 218 -15.81 -8.21 -3.98
N PRO A 219 -16.86 -7.91 -4.75
CA PRO A 219 -16.73 -7.48 -6.15
C PRO A 219 -16.00 -6.16 -6.33
N ASN A 220 -16.28 -5.19 -5.46
CA ASN A 220 -15.72 -3.85 -5.52
C ASN A 220 -15.12 -3.50 -4.14
N PRO A 221 -13.96 -4.07 -3.77
CA PRO A 221 -13.32 -3.77 -2.50
C PRO A 221 -12.91 -2.30 -2.45
N ASN A 222 -13.15 -1.64 -1.31
CA ASN A 222 -12.70 -0.27 -1.10
C ASN A 222 -11.32 -0.26 -0.44
N ARG A 223 -10.30 0.28 -1.14
CA ARG A 223 -8.92 0.37 -0.61
C ARG A 223 -8.82 1.19 0.68
N GLU A 224 -9.75 2.10 0.96
CA GLU A 224 -9.83 2.87 2.22
C GLU A 224 -10.38 2.04 3.40
N GLN A 225 -11.00 0.89 3.14
CA GLN A 225 -11.49 -0.01 4.18
C GLN A 225 -10.45 -1.08 4.46
N ILE A 226 -9.94 -1.11 5.70
CA ILE A 226 -8.86 -2.03 6.06
C ILE A 226 -9.24 -3.51 5.88
N ASN A 227 -10.50 -3.85 6.18
CA ASN A 227 -11.02 -5.22 6.13
C ASN A 227 -11.63 -5.61 4.77
N ASP A 228 -11.53 -4.76 3.75
CA ASP A 228 -11.78 -5.16 2.35
C ASP A 228 -10.51 -5.75 1.70
N SER A 229 -9.41 -5.82 2.47
CA SER A 229 -8.13 -6.44 2.11
C SER A 229 -7.62 -7.27 3.28
N PHE A 230 -6.81 -8.30 3.00
CA PHE A 230 -6.05 -8.93 4.08
C PHE A 230 -4.89 -8.03 4.49
N TRP A 231 -4.58 -7.94 5.77
CA TRP A 231 -3.37 -7.26 6.22
C TRP A 231 -2.53 -8.16 7.13
N PHE A 232 -1.21 -8.04 6.97
CA PHE A 232 -0.19 -8.80 7.69
C PHE A 232 0.84 -7.83 8.25
N GLU A 233 1.20 -7.97 9.52
CA GLU A 233 2.34 -7.26 10.09
C GLU A 233 3.60 -8.10 9.86
N LEU A 234 4.63 -7.51 9.23
CA LEU A 234 5.88 -8.23 9.02
C LEU A 234 6.68 -8.29 10.33
N PRO A 235 7.23 -9.46 10.71
CA PRO A 235 8.19 -9.56 11.81
C PRO A 235 9.38 -8.62 11.57
N SER A 236 9.93 -8.03 12.63
CA SER A 236 11.10 -7.15 12.53
C SER A 236 12.33 -7.83 11.89
N SER A 237 12.47 -9.14 12.05
CA SER A 237 13.51 -9.95 11.40
C SER A 237 13.36 -10.00 9.87
N TRP A 238 12.16 -9.76 9.34
CA TRP A 238 11.88 -9.75 7.90
C TRP A 238 12.20 -8.41 7.26
N THR A 239 12.28 -7.31 8.02
CA THR A 239 12.46 -5.95 7.50
C THR A 239 13.91 -5.49 7.50
N ALA A 240 14.88 -6.40 7.62
CA ALA A 240 16.30 -6.11 7.44
C ALA A 240 16.60 -5.50 6.05
N ALA A 241 17.73 -4.81 5.89
CA ALA A 241 18.08 -4.19 4.61
C ALA A 241 18.23 -5.23 3.48
N GLY A 242 17.91 -4.83 2.25
CA GLY A 242 17.98 -5.64 1.04
C GLY A 242 16.63 -6.20 0.58
N ASN A 243 16.67 -7.03 -0.46
CA ASN A 243 15.47 -7.55 -1.13
C ASN A 243 14.71 -8.56 -0.26
N LEU A 244 13.39 -8.41 -0.21
CA LEU A 244 12.44 -9.35 0.37
C LEU A 244 11.42 -9.73 -0.71
N THR A 245 11.29 -11.03 -0.97
CA THR A 245 10.24 -11.57 -1.83
C THR A 245 9.09 -12.07 -0.94
N LEU A 246 7.87 -11.63 -1.25
CA LEU A 246 6.66 -11.96 -0.53
C LEU A 246 5.69 -12.67 -1.47
N THR A 247 5.15 -13.80 -1.03
CA THR A 247 4.14 -14.56 -1.76
C THR A 247 2.89 -14.70 -0.90
N ALA A 248 1.79 -14.12 -1.40
CA ALA A 248 0.47 -14.27 -0.81
C ALA A 248 -0.27 -15.44 -1.49
N ARG A 249 -1.04 -16.19 -0.69
CA ARG A 249 -1.97 -17.23 -1.17
C ARG A 249 -3.34 -16.98 -0.59
N LEU A 250 -4.33 -16.85 -1.46
CA LEU A 250 -5.74 -16.74 -1.14
C LEU A 250 -6.34 -18.14 -1.04
N ASP A 251 -7.14 -18.38 -0.01
CA ASP A 251 -7.79 -19.67 0.27
C ASP A 251 -6.85 -20.88 0.03
N PRO A 252 -5.73 -20.98 0.77
CA PRO A 252 -4.65 -21.92 0.45
C PRO A 252 -5.04 -23.41 0.53
N ILE A 253 -6.17 -23.73 1.18
CA ILE A 253 -6.72 -25.10 1.27
C ILE A 253 -7.90 -25.31 0.31
N ASN A 254 -8.22 -24.31 -0.53
CA ASN A 254 -9.35 -24.27 -1.44
C ASN A 254 -10.69 -24.59 -0.76
N ALA A 255 -10.93 -24.05 0.44
CA ALA A 255 -12.15 -24.28 1.21
C ALA A 255 -13.41 -23.74 0.51
N LYS A 256 -13.26 -22.75 -0.37
CA LYS A 256 -14.35 -22.15 -1.13
C LYS A 256 -14.57 -22.84 -2.48
N ASN A 257 -13.78 -23.85 -2.84
CA ASN A 257 -13.86 -24.57 -4.11
C ASN A 257 -13.70 -23.67 -5.35
N ASP A 258 -12.78 -22.72 -5.26
CA ASP A 258 -12.35 -21.93 -6.41
C ASP A 258 -11.62 -22.84 -7.42
N LEU A 259 -12.12 -22.87 -8.65
CA LEU A 259 -11.57 -23.72 -9.71
C LEU A 259 -10.33 -23.11 -10.35
N ASN A 260 -10.18 -21.78 -10.31
CA ASN A 260 -9.06 -21.09 -10.92
C ASN A 260 -8.02 -20.75 -9.86
N GLN A 261 -7.22 -21.71 -9.42
CA GLN A 261 -6.23 -21.43 -8.39
C GLN A 261 -5.02 -20.60 -8.88
N SER A 262 -4.93 -20.31 -10.18
CA SER A 262 -3.76 -19.63 -10.77
C SER A 262 -3.68 -18.14 -10.41
N ASN A 263 -4.83 -17.49 -10.18
CA ASN A 263 -4.94 -16.09 -9.76
C ASN A 263 -5.04 -15.92 -8.22
N ASN A 264 -5.03 -17.04 -7.48
CA ASN A 264 -5.04 -17.09 -6.01
C ASN A 264 -3.64 -17.07 -5.40
N VAL A 265 -2.60 -16.95 -6.22
CA VAL A 265 -1.22 -16.82 -5.76
C VAL A 265 -0.58 -15.61 -6.44
N ARG A 266 0.01 -14.72 -5.66
CA ARG A 266 0.74 -13.56 -6.18
C ARG A 266 2.04 -13.38 -5.43
N THR A 267 3.08 -12.93 -6.15
CA THR A 267 4.40 -12.66 -5.59
C THR A 267 4.86 -11.25 -5.94
N VAL A 268 5.48 -10.57 -4.99
CA VAL A 268 6.19 -9.29 -5.19
C VAL A 268 7.57 -9.37 -4.58
N THR A 269 8.52 -8.60 -5.12
CA THR A 269 9.83 -8.38 -4.49
C THR A 269 10.00 -6.90 -4.23
N VAL A 270 10.30 -6.54 -2.99
CA VAL A 270 10.54 -5.18 -2.54
C VAL A 270 11.94 -5.05 -1.95
N ASN A 271 12.46 -3.83 -1.87
CA ASN A 271 13.78 -3.54 -1.32
C ASN A 271 13.68 -2.68 -0.06
N PHE A 272 14.20 -3.18 1.06
CA PHE A 272 14.34 -2.38 2.28
C PHE A 272 15.68 -1.67 2.27
N LYS A 273 15.64 -0.34 2.34
CA LYS A 273 16.82 0.52 2.31
C LYS A 273 17.22 0.92 3.71
N SER A 274 18.52 0.93 3.99
CA SER A 274 19.01 1.48 5.26
C SER A 274 18.74 2.98 5.31
N THR A 275 18.25 3.46 6.46
CA THR A 275 18.11 4.89 6.75
C THR A 275 18.64 5.17 8.17
N PRO A 276 19.47 6.22 8.35
CA PRO A 276 19.92 6.65 9.66
C PRO A 276 18.76 6.90 10.63
N ALA A 277 18.99 6.65 11.93
CA ALA A 277 18.03 6.99 12.96
C ALA A 277 17.86 8.51 13.09
N LEU A 278 16.64 8.97 13.37
CA LEU A 278 16.42 10.37 13.77
C LEU A 278 16.81 10.53 15.24
N ARG A 279 17.72 11.46 15.51
CA ARG A 279 18.13 11.86 16.86
C ARG A 279 17.47 13.18 17.22
N LEU A 280 16.72 13.19 18.30
CA LEU A 280 15.89 14.32 18.72
C LEU A 280 16.16 14.68 20.18
N ARG A 281 16.50 15.94 20.41
CA ARG A 281 16.41 16.62 21.69
C ARG A 281 15.06 17.34 21.72
N LEU A 282 14.11 16.75 22.43
CA LEU A 282 12.76 17.29 22.56
C LEU A 282 12.71 18.19 23.80
N MET A 283 12.71 19.49 23.57
CA MET A 283 12.74 20.52 24.61
C MET A 283 11.31 20.94 24.93
N ASN A 284 10.75 20.45 26.05
CA ASN A 284 9.49 20.95 26.60
C ASN A 284 9.73 22.35 27.15
N VAL A 285 9.30 23.37 26.41
CA VAL A 285 9.56 24.77 26.73
C VAL A 285 8.60 25.22 27.81
N ARG A 286 9.15 25.49 28.99
CA ARG A 286 8.43 26.06 30.12
C ARG A 286 8.58 27.57 30.10
N TYR A 287 7.47 28.30 29.99
CA TYR A 287 7.46 29.76 29.94
C TYR A 287 6.39 30.33 30.87
N THR A 288 6.49 31.62 31.20
CA THR A 288 5.49 32.31 32.04
C THR A 288 4.88 33.47 31.28
N ALA A 289 3.57 33.41 31.04
CA ALA A 289 2.80 34.43 30.35
C ALA A 289 1.54 34.75 31.16
N GLY A 290 1.16 36.03 31.27
CA GLY A 290 -0.04 36.43 32.00
C GLY A 290 -0.06 36.03 33.49
N GLY A 291 1.11 35.77 34.10
CA GLY A 291 1.22 35.32 35.50
C GLY A 291 1.10 33.81 35.71
N SER A 292 0.85 33.03 34.65
CA SER A 292 0.77 31.57 34.68
C SER A 292 1.99 30.95 34.01
N THR A 293 2.46 29.82 34.53
CA THR A 293 3.51 29.01 33.91
C THR A 293 2.89 27.93 33.02
N HIS A 294 3.34 27.86 31.78
CA HIS A 294 2.87 26.96 30.74
C HIS A 294 3.98 25.98 30.34
N SER A 295 3.61 24.75 29.99
CA SER A 295 4.51 23.68 29.55
C SER A 295 3.66 22.60 28.90
N ALA A 296 4.16 21.96 27.83
CA ALA A 296 3.43 20.90 27.17
C ALA A 296 3.28 19.67 28.08
N ASP A 297 2.16 18.96 27.96
CA ASP A 297 1.94 17.73 28.72
C ASP A 297 2.70 16.54 28.13
N ASN A 298 2.88 15.48 28.91
CA ASN A 298 3.56 14.28 28.42
C ASN A 298 2.83 13.59 27.27
N SER A 299 1.52 13.80 27.14
CA SER A 299 0.70 13.36 26.00
C SER A 299 1.13 14.05 24.72
N ASP A 300 1.33 15.38 24.73
CA ASP A 300 1.79 16.14 23.55
C ASP A 300 3.18 15.66 23.10
N LEU A 301 4.09 15.50 24.05
CA LEU A 301 5.43 14.98 23.77
C LEU A 301 5.37 13.56 23.18
N GLY A 302 4.47 12.73 23.71
CA GLY A 302 4.24 11.37 23.22
C GLY A 302 3.59 11.33 21.85
N ALA A 303 2.66 12.24 21.57
CA ALA A 303 1.98 12.36 20.29
C ALA A 303 2.99 12.68 19.18
N LEU A 304 3.83 13.70 19.38
CA LEU A 304 4.91 14.03 18.42
C LEU A 304 5.87 12.87 18.18
N GLU A 305 6.36 12.23 19.24
CA GLU A 305 7.24 11.07 19.10
C GLU A 305 6.57 9.92 18.34
N SER A 306 5.28 9.66 18.62
CA SER A 306 4.48 8.67 17.92
C SER A 306 4.34 9.03 16.44
N TRP A 307 3.91 10.25 16.13
CA TRP A 307 3.73 10.72 14.76
C TRP A 307 5.02 10.62 13.94
N LEU A 308 6.17 11.03 14.50
CA LEU A 308 7.46 10.85 13.84
C LEU A 308 7.77 9.37 13.56
N ARG A 309 7.52 8.45 14.50
CA ARG A 309 7.72 7.01 14.27
C ARG A 309 6.78 6.46 13.21
N ARG A 310 5.55 6.99 13.12
CA ARG A 310 4.52 6.58 12.15
C ARG A 310 4.82 7.10 10.75
N ALA A 311 4.96 8.40 10.58
CA ALA A 311 5.04 9.07 9.30
C ALA A 311 6.45 9.11 8.69
N TYR A 312 7.50 9.31 9.48
CA TYR A 312 8.84 9.57 8.90
C TYR A 312 9.54 8.31 8.37
N PRO A 313 10.43 8.46 7.38
CA PRO A 313 11.24 7.38 6.81
C PRO A 313 12.38 6.94 7.74
N ILE A 314 12.09 6.69 9.01
CA ILE A 314 13.10 6.38 10.03
C ILE A 314 12.91 4.95 10.54
N SER A 315 14.03 4.27 10.73
CA SER A 315 14.05 2.94 11.36
C SER A 315 13.78 3.02 12.86
N HIS A 316 14.29 4.08 13.50
CA HIS A 316 14.14 4.32 14.93
C HIS A 316 14.24 5.82 15.25
N LEU A 317 13.48 6.27 16.24
CA LEU A 317 13.59 7.61 16.84
C LEU A 317 14.35 7.51 18.18
N GLN A 318 15.55 8.10 18.22
CA GLN A 318 16.34 8.28 19.44
C GLN A 318 16.00 9.64 20.03
N VAL A 319 15.24 9.66 21.13
CA VAL A 319 14.75 10.90 21.73
C VAL A 319 15.30 11.09 23.13
N THR A 320 15.66 12.32 23.48
CA THR A 320 15.91 12.76 24.85
C THR A 320 14.97 13.93 25.14
N ARG A 321 14.07 13.74 26.09
CA ARG A 321 13.18 14.80 26.59
C ARG A 321 13.92 15.64 27.63
N GLN A 322 13.80 16.96 27.55
CA GLN A 322 14.32 17.88 28.56
C GLN A 322 13.32 19.02 28.75
N THR A 323 13.21 19.52 29.99
CA THR A 323 12.52 20.78 30.22
C THR A 323 13.49 21.93 29.96
N TYR A 324 13.09 22.86 29.10
CA TYR A 324 13.83 24.09 28.85
C TYR A 324 13.08 25.26 29.46
N VAL A 325 13.66 25.94 30.46
CA VAL A 325 13.05 27.14 31.06
C VAL A 325 13.36 28.33 30.17
N TYR A 326 12.33 28.86 29.52
CA TYR A 326 12.45 30.05 28.69
C TYR A 326 12.75 31.27 29.58
N PRO A 327 13.84 32.01 29.33
CA PRO A 327 14.35 33.00 30.28
C PRO A 327 13.57 34.32 30.28
N PHE A 328 12.72 34.55 29.28
CA PHE A 328 11.96 35.79 29.13
C PHE A 328 10.50 35.60 29.54
N SER A 329 9.88 36.68 30.03
CA SER A 329 8.45 36.70 30.32
C SER A 329 7.63 36.86 29.04
N GLY A 330 6.40 36.34 29.06
CA GLY A 330 5.48 36.35 27.92
C GLY A 330 5.57 35.10 27.05
N LEU A 331 4.77 35.09 25.98
CA LEU A 331 4.79 34.03 24.98
C LEU A 331 6.17 33.95 24.31
N PRO A 332 6.77 32.76 24.14
CA PRO A 332 8.07 32.64 23.48
C PRO A 332 8.05 33.22 22.07
N ASN A 333 9.11 33.95 21.71
CA ASN A 333 9.34 34.34 20.33
C ASN A 333 10.10 33.21 19.64
N VAL A 334 9.58 32.70 18.53
CA VAL A 334 10.16 31.52 17.86
C VAL A 334 11.60 31.74 17.39
N ASN A 335 11.95 32.95 16.94
CA ASN A 335 13.32 33.25 16.49
C ASN A 335 14.27 33.28 17.67
N THR A 336 13.89 33.95 18.76
CA THR A 336 14.67 33.98 20.01
C THR A 336 14.83 32.59 20.60
N LEU A 337 13.76 31.80 20.67
CA LEU A 337 13.79 30.42 21.17
C LEU A 337 14.73 29.55 20.33
N ASN A 338 14.60 29.58 19.01
CA ASN A 338 15.50 28.83 18.14
C ASN A 338 16.97 29.26 18.30
N ALA A 339 17.26 30.56 18.46
CA ALA A 339 18.61 31.06 18.74
C ALA A 339 19.17 30.48 20.06
N LEU A 340 18.36 30.46 21.12
CA LEU A 340 18.73 29.87 22.40
C LEU A 340 18.95 28.36 22.32
N LEU A 341 18.11 27.63 21.57
CA LEU A 341 18.28 26.20 21.36
C LEU A 341 19.51 25.88 20.51
N ALA A 342 19.82 26.69 19.49
CA ALA A 342 21.05 26.57 18.71
C ALA A 342 22.29 26.82 19.57
N PHE A 343 22.24 27.81 20.47
CA PHE A 343 23.29 28.04 21.45
C PHE A 343 23.47 26.84 22.39
N ASN A 344 22.39 26.31 22.99
CA ASN A 344 22.44 25.11 23.84
C ASN A 344 23.06 23.92 23.09
N LYS A 345 22.71 23.75 21.82
CA LYS A 345 23.29 22.72 20.98
C LYS A 345 24.79 22.93 20.79
N ALA A 346 25.24 24.13 20.48
CA ALA A 346 26.67 24.44 20.32
C ALA A 346 27.47 24.12 21.60
N ILE A 347 26.93 24.49 22.76
CA ILE A 347 27.49 24.14 24.07
C ILE A 347 27.57 22.62 24.24
N ASN A 348 26.51 21.87 23.94
CA ASN A 348 26.53 20.40 24.05
C ASN A 348 27.52 19.75 23.06
N MET A 349 27.72 20.30 21.86
CA MET A 349 28.76 19.83 20.95
C MET A 349 30.16 20.02 21.56
N ILE A 350 30.44 21.18 22.17
CA ILE A 350 31.75 21.51 22.76
C ILE A 350 32.03 20.66 24.02
N PHE A 351 31.08 20.59 24.95
CA PHE A 351 31.33 19.97 26.27
C PHE A 351 31.01 18.48 26.35
N SER A 352 30.12 17.97 25.49
CA SER A 352 29.69 16.56 25.52
C SER A 352 29.99 15.79 24.25
N GLY A 353 30.53 16.45 23.22
CA GLY A 353 30.78 15.82 21.91
C GLY A 353 29.49 15.39 21.21
N GLU A 354 28.37 16.05 21.49
CA GLU A 354 27.09 15.71 20.86
C GLU A 354 27.18 15.80 19.33
N SER A 355 26.54 14.87 18.63
CA SER A 355 26.55 14.88 17.16
C SER A 355 25.85 16.13 16.60
N PRO A 356 26.43 16.81 15.59
CA PRO A 356 25.75 17.90 14.89
C PRO A 356 24.47 17.45 14.19
N SER A 357 24.26 16.16 13.98
CA SER A 357 23.04 15.61 13.37
C SER A 357 21.82 15.61 14.31
N VAL A 358 22.00 15.84 15.62
CA VAL A 358 20.89 15.84 16.60
C VAL A 358 19.99 17.03 16.34
N VAL A 359 18.69 16.80 16.15
CA VAL A 359 17.71 17.89 16.01
C VAL A 359 17.27 18.37 17.36
N TYR A 360 17.23 19.67 17.55
CA TYR A 360 16.62 20.31 18.70
C TYR A 360 15.25 20.80 18.28
N TYR A 361 14.22 20.32 18.97
CA TYR A 361 12.85 20.76 18.75
C TYR A 361 12.28 21.35 20.04
N GLY A 362 11.94 22.64 20.02
CA GLY A 362 11.21 23.30 21.09
C GLY A 362 9.71 23.13 20.91
N ILE A 363 9.07 22.38 21.80
CA ILE A 363 7.61 22.25 21.82
C ILE A 363 7.05 23.22 22.87
N VAL A 364 6.11 24.06 22.45
CA VAL A 364 5.58 25.18 23.23
C VAL A 364 4.06 25.00 23.40
N ASP A 365 3.60 24.83 24.63
CA ASP A 365 2.17 24.83 24.97
C ASP A 365 1.50 26.14 24.54
N ASP A 366 0.29 26.07 23.98
CA ASP A 366 -0.45 27.24 23.48
C ASP A 366 -1.38 27.88 24.52
N GLY A 367 -1.41 27.39 25.76
CA GLY A 367 -2.26 27.91 26.83
C GLY A 367 -1.97 29.39 27.19
N GLY A 368 -0.77 29.88 26.88
CA GLY A 368 -0.39 31.29 27.01
C GLY A 368 -0.51 32.10 25.70
N GLY A 369 -0.95 31.46 24.61
CA GLY A 369 -1.08 32.02 23.26
C GLY A 369 -0.42 31.16 22.19
N PHE A 370 -0.80 31.38 20.92
CA PHE A 370 -0.27 30.61 19.79
C PHE A 370 1.07 31.16 19.28
N MET A 371 2.17 30.42 19.52
CA MET A 371 3.47 30.72 18.91
C MET A 371 3.62 29.99 17.58
N ARG A 372 3.53 30.70 16.46
CA ARG A 372 3.75 30.10 15.13
C ARG A 372 5.13 29.44 15.05
N GLY A 373 5.17 28.21 14.54
CA GLY A 373 6.41 27.46 14.41
C GLY A 373 7.33 28.01 13.33
N ARG A 374 8.61 27.65 13.45
CA ARG A 374 9.65 27.96 12.49
C ARG A 374 10.85 27.04 12.68
N ALA A 375 11.45 26.60 11.57
CA ALA A 375 12.80 26.05 11.56
C ALA A 375 13.87 27.12 11.33
N MET A 376 15.01 26.96 11.98
CA MET A 376 16.23 27.73 11.73
C MET A 376 17.02 27.06 10.60
N GLY A 377 16.85 27.59 9.38
CA GLY A 377 17.46 27.05 8.17
C GLY A 377 16.68 25.87 7.58
N ILE A 378 16.65 25.79 6.24
CA ILE A 378 16.00 24.73 5.47
C ILE A 378 17.01 24.23 4.42
N PRO A 379 17.79 23.16 4.69
CA PRO A 379 17.81 22.37 5.92
C PRO A 379 18.50 23.09 7.09
N GLY A 380 18.26 22.59 8.29
CA GLY A 380 18.82 23.06 9.55
C GLY A 380 18.77 21.94 10.59
N THR A 381 18.98 22.24 11.87
CA THR A 381 18.86 21.23 12.94
C THR A 381 18.18 21.75 14.20
N VAL A 382 17.58 22.92 14.12
CA VAL A 382 16.85 23.55 15.22
C VAL A 382 15.52 24.04 14.66
N ALA A 383 14.43 23.72 15.35
CA ALA A 383 13.11 24.25 15.06
C ALA A 383 12.30 24.32 16.35
N SER A 384 11.21 25.09 16.34
CA SER A 384 10.26 25.11 17.44
C SER A 384 8.86 25.29 16.90
N GLY A 385 7.86 24.79 17.62
CA GLY A 385 6.46 24.92 17.23
C GLY A 385 5.49 24.78 18.41
N PRO A 386 4.23 25.17 18.19
CA PRO A 386 3.19 25.13 19.19
C PRO A 386 2.60 23.72 19.35
N THR A 387 1.97 23.47 20.50
CA THR A 387 1.16 22.30 20.79
C THR A 387 -0.03 22.69 21.65
N GLY A 388 -1.10 21.91 21.58
CA GLY A 388 -2.31 22.09 22.36
C GLY A 388 -3.42 21.13 21.90
N SER A 389 -4.59 21.21 22.54
CA SER A 389 -5.70 20.28 22.30
C SER A 389 -6.65 20.71 21.17
N ASP A 390 -6.35 21.77 20.44
CA ASP A 390 -7.18 22.25 19.34
C ASP A 390 -7.33 21.18 18.25
N SER A 391 -8.55 21.03 17.74
CA SER A 391 -8.86 19.96 16.78
C SER A 391 -8.62 20.33 15.31
N TRP A 392 -8.43 21.62 15.02
CA TRP A 392 -8.29 22.13 13.66
C TRP A 392 -9.41 21.68 12.68
N GLY A 393 -10.55 21.20 13.19
CA GLY A 393 -11.67 20.68 12.42
C GLY A 393 -11.47 19.30 11.76
N TRP A 394 -10.32 18.66 11.92
CA TRP A 394 -10.03 17.35 11.30
C TRP A 394 -9.12 16.43 12.13
N ASP A 395 -8.43 16.98 13.12
CA ASP A 395 -7.53 16.27 14.02
C ASP A 395 -8.19 16.17 15.40
N PHE A 396 -8.53 14.96 15.85
CA PHE A 396 -9.34 14.77 17.05
C PHE A 396 -8.65 13.91 18.10
N ASP A 397 -7.34 13.67 17.95
CA ASP A 397 -6.61 12.79 18.86
C ASP A 397 -6.09 13.48 20.13
N GLY A 398 -6.33 14.79 20.24
CA GLY A 398 -6.10 15.60 21.42
C GLY A 398 -4.78 16.34 21.45
N SER A 399 -3.95 16.28 20.39
CA SER A 399 -2.74 17.08 20.29
C SER A 399 -2.34 17.38 18.84
N TYR A 400 -2.52 18.62 18.39
CA TYR A 400 -2.07 19.02 17.05
C TYR A 400 -0.54 19.17 16.94
N GLY A 401 0.17 19.16 18.07
CA GLY A 401 1.62 19.30 18.11
C GLY A 401 2.36 18.15 17.42
N ASP A 402 1.68 17.05 17.12
CA ASP A 402 2.29 15.88 16.52
C ASP A 402 2.58 16.08 15.02
N TRP A 403 1.59 16.45 14.22
CA TRP A 403 1.75 16.79 12.80
C TRP A 403 2.37 18.17 12.62
N TYR A 404 2.13 19.13 13.52
CA TYR A 404 2.79 20.43 13.48
C TYR A 404 4.29 20.31 13.80
N GLY A 405 4.66 19.57 14.83
CA GLY A 405 6.06 19.27 15.10
C GLY A 405 6.70 18.43 13.99
N GLY A 406 5.93 17.51 13.40
CA GLY A 406 6.26 16.87 12.14
C GLY A 406 6.63 17.88 11.05
N HIS A 407 5.78 18.87 10.80
CA HIS A 407 5.98 19.94 9.83
C HIS A 407 7.32 20.67 10.04
N GLU A 408 7.53 21.19 11.25
CA GLU A 408 8.72 21.98 11.59
C GLU A 408 10.01 21.14 11.54
N ILE A 409 9.95 19.88 11.98
CA ILE A 409 11.10 18.97 11.86
C ILE A 409 11.35 18.62 10.39
N GLY A 410 10.33 18.63 9.52
CA GLY A 410 10.48 18.45 8.08
C GLY A 410 11.32 19.54 7.44
N HIS A 411 11.14 20.80 7.86
CA HIS A 411 12.01 21.90 7.46
C HIS A 411 13.47 21.69 7.84
N THR A 412 13.77 21.11 9.01
CA THR A 412 15.14 20.72 9.40
C THR A 412 15.75 19.63 8.48
N ARG A 413 14.98 19.09 7.54
CA ARG A 413 15.41 18.11 6.54
C ARG A 413 15.33 18.65 5.11
N GLY A 414 15.24 19.97 4.98
CA GLY A 414 15.24 20.67 3.70
C GLY A 414 13.92 20.52 2.95
N ARG A 415 12.82 20.21 3.64
CA ARG A 415 11.48 20.25 3.05
C ARG A 415 10.98 21.68 3.15
N TYR A 416 10.59 22.26 2.03
CA TYR A 416 9.95 23.58 2.00
C TYR A 416 8.44 23.39 2.05
N HIS A 417 7.72 24.47 2.32
CA HIS A 417 6.27 24.45 2.18
C HIS A 417 5.86 23.99 0.77
N ALA A 418 4.77 23.23 0.70
CA ALA A 418 3.99 23.08 -0.51
C ALA A 418 2.92 24.19 -0.47
N GLU A 419 3.01 25.16 -1.39
CA GLU A 419 2.27 26.43 -1.33
C GLU A 419 0.76 26.30 -1.62
N PHE A 420 0.04 25.65 -0.70
CA PHE A 420 -1.39 25.43 -0.74
C PHE A 420 -2.02 25.83 0.61
N CYS A 421 -3.28 26.26 0.55
CA CYS A 421 -4.07 26.65 1.73
C CYS A 421 -3.41 27.76 2.56
N GLY A 422 -2.73 28.72 1.91
CA GLY A 422 -2.09 29.86 2.55
C GLY A 422 -0.64 29.63 2.99
N ALA A 423 -0.05 28.46 2.70
CA ALA A 423 1.39 28.26 2.86
C ALA A 423 2.18 29.08 1.82
N THR A 424 3.28 29.70 2.24
CA THR A 424 4.13 30.59 1.43
C THR A 424 5.62 30.35 1.69
N GLY A 425 6.51 30.80 0.81
CA GLY A 425 7.95 30.57 0.96
C GLY A 425 8.32 29.11 0.69
N GLY A 426 7.54 28.46 -0.17
CA GLY A 426 7.67 27.07 -0.52
C GLY A 426 8.64 26.80 -1.67
N ALA A 427 8.64 25.54 -2.09
CA ALA A 427 9.31 25.09 -3.32
C ALA A 427 8.29 24.37 -4.21
N SER A 428 8.71 24.01 -5.43
CA SER A 428 7.85 23.26 -6.35
C SER A 428 7.41 21.93 -5.72
N TYR A 429 6.10 21.75 -5.61
CA TYR A 429 5.46 20.53 -5.12
C TYR A 429 4.75 19.83 -6.28
N PRO A 430 4.94 18.51 -6.47
CA PRO A 430 4.57 17.85 -7.73
C PRO A 430 3.07 17.59 -7.89
N TYR A 431 2.27 17.59 -6.81
CA TYR A 431 0.88 17.14 -6.87
C TYR A 431 -0.13 18.27 -6.72
N THR A 432 -1.10 18.26 -7.62
CA THR A 432 -2.18 19.25 -7.69
C THR A 432 -2.93 19.37 -6.37
N GLY A 433 -3.12 20.61 -5.92
CA GLY A 433 -3.89 20.91 -4.71
C GLY A 433 -3.26 20.36 -3.43
N GLY A 434 -1.93 20.20 -3.41
CA GLY A 434 -1.16 19.78 -2.23
C GLY A 434 -1.44 18.35 -1.78
N ARG A 435 -1.97 17.49 -2.66
CA ARG A 435 -2.33 16.10 -2.32
C ARG A 435 -1.12 15.25 -1.94
N ILE A 436 -1.30 14.18 -1.18
CA ILE A 436 -0.26 13.16 -0.94
C ILE A 436 -0.02 12.23 -2.14
N SER A 437 -0.83 12.37 -3.20
CA SER A 437 -0.85 11.44 -4.34
C SER A 437 -0.95 12.18 -5.68
N PRO A 438 -0.27 11.68 -6.74
CA PRO A 438 -0.42 12.18 -8.10
C PRO A 438 -1.76 11.80 -8.74
N SER A 439 -2.37 10.68 -8.30
CA SER A 439 -3.65 10.17 -8.83
C SER A 439 -4.65 9.88 -7.72
N LEU A 440 -5.94 9.99 -8.01
CA LEU A 440 -7.00 9.61 -7.07
C LEU A 440 -7.40 8.13 -7.18
N THR A 441 -7.07 7.47 -8.29
CA THR A 441 -7.45 6.08 -8.58
C THR A 441 -6.34 5.32 -9.31
N GLY A 442 -6.51 4.01 -9.40
CA GLY A 442 -5.57 3.12 -10.08
C GLY A 442 -4.28 2.85 -9.30
N ASN A 443 -3.34 2.16 -9.94
CA ASN A 443 -2.15 1.64 -9.26
C ASN A 443 -1.18 2.73 -8.79
N ASN A 444 -1.19 3.89 -9.44
CA ASN A 444 -0.35 5.04 -9.10
C ASN A 444 -1.00 5.96 -8.04
N ALA A 445 -2.22 5.64 -7.59
CA ALA A 445 -2.80 6.36 -6.46
C ALA A 445 -2.08 5.93 -5.17
N ILE A 446 -1.54 6.91 -4.48
CA ILE A 446 -0.79 6.74 -3.25
C ILE A 446 -1.73 6.94 -2.07
N TYR A 447 -1.70 6.02 -1.10
CA TYR A 447 -2.52 6.07 0.10
C TYR A 447 -1.60 6.12 1.32
N GLY A 448 -1.94 6.98 2.28
CA GLY A 448 -1.31 6.96 3.60
C GLY A 448 -1.79 5.75 4.40
N PHE A 449 -0.93 5.22 5.25
CA PHE A 449 -1.20 4.12 6.15
C PHE A 449 -0.53 4.40 7.50
N ASP A 450 -1.33 4.61 8.53
CA ASP A 450 -0.84 4.78 9.89
C ASP A 450 -0.44 3.41 10.46
N ILE A 451 0.86 3.18 10.65
CA ILE A 451 1.38 1.90 11.14
C ILE A 451 1.10 1.60 12.63
N ALA A 452 0.52 2.52 13.39
CA ALA A 452 0.09 2.30 14.77
C ALA A 452 -1.39 1.96 14.86
N THR A 453 -2.23 2.76 14.21
CA THR A 453 -3.71 2.62 14.28
C THR A 453 -4.26 1.76 13.14
N ARG A 454 -3.51 1.65 12.04
CA ARG A 454 -3.90 1.08 10.74
C ARG A 454 -4.97 1.90 10.02
N ALA A 455 -5.11 3.18 10.38
CA ALA A 455 -5.91 4.12 9.61
C ALA A 455 -5.35 4.26 8.18
N ILE A 456 -6.26 4.43 7.22
CA ILE A 456 -5.92 4.60 5.81
C ILE A 456 -6.32 6.01 5.41
N TYR A 457 -5.36 6.75 4.84
CA TYR A 457 -5.55 8.12 4.39
C TYR A 457 -5.63 8.13 2.87
N GLY A 458 -6.80 8.50 2.36
CA GLY A 458 -7.09 8.49 0.93
C GLY A 458 -6.19 9.46 0.12
N PRO A 459 -6.11 9.30 -1.21
CA PRO A 459 -5.17 10.01 -2.06
C PRO A 459 -5.42 11.53 -2.16
N ASN A 460 -6.58 12.00 -1.69
CA ASN A 460 -6.92 13.43 -1.66
C ASN A 460 -6.48 14.14 -0.38
N TRP A 461 -6.00 13.40 0.64
CA TRP A 461 -5.32 13.96 1.81
C TRP A 461 -4.13 14.81 1.38
N LYS A 462 -3.69 15.71 2.25
CA LYS A 462 -2.75 16.78 1.90
C LYS A 462 -1.39 16.51 2.49
N ASP A 463 -0.34 16.94 1.81
CA ASP A 463 1.00 16.82 2.36
C ASP A 463 1.13 17.67 3.63
N VAL A 464 1.85 17.13 4.60
CA VAL A 464 2.14 17.80 5.87
C VAL A 464 2.89 19.12 5.69
N MET A 465 3.58 19.37 4.58
CA MET A 465 4.20 20.67 4.27
C MET A 465 3.22 21.72 3.73
N THR A 466 1.93 21.41 3.62
CA THR A 466 0.86 22.37 3.29
C THR A 466 0.25 22.95 4.58
N TYR A 467 -0.66 23.92 4.47
CA TYR A 467 -1.51 24.36 5.57
C TYR A 467 -2.97 23.90 5.42
N CYS A 468 -3.21 22.88 4.60
CA CYS A 468 -4.55 22.39 4.35
C CYS A 468 -5.06 21.51 5.50
N SER A 469 -6.36 21.20 5.55
CA SER A 469 -6.88 20.16 6.44
C SER A 469 -6.59 18.75 5.91
N ASN A 470 -6.68 17.73 6.78
CA ASN A 470 -6.44 16.31 6.49
C ASN A 470 -5.02 16.06 5.99
N GLN A 471 -4.03 16.37 6.82
CA GLN A 471 -2.63 16.28 6.46
C GLN A 471 -2.02 14.91 6.81
N TRP A 472 -1.15 14.43 5.93
CA TRP A 472 -0.29 13.27 6.12
C TRP A 472 1.00 13.43 5.31
N ILE A 473 1.98 12.56 5.51
CA ILE A 473 3.21 12.58 4.71
C ILE A 473 2.90 12.14 3.26
N SER A 474 3.38 12.86 2.24
CA SER A 474 3.45 12.39 0.84
C SER A 474 4.70 11.55 0.59
N ASP A 475 4.75 10.80 -0.51
CA ASP A 475 5.98 10.14 -0.98
C ASP A 475 7.10 11.17 -1.26
N PHE A 476 6.76 12.31 -1.88
CA PHE A 476 7.71 13.40 -2.15
C PHE A 476 8.39 13.92 -0.87
N THR A 477 7.61 14.16 0.19
CA THR A 477 8.15 14.64 1.47
C THR A 477 8.86 13.51 2.20
N TYR A 478 8.31 12.29 2.20
CA TYR A 478 8.90 11.09 2.82
C TYR A 478 10.29 10.79 2.24
N GLU A 479 10.40 10.64 0.92
CA GLU A 479 11.67 10.34 0.25
C GLU A 479 12.64 11.51 0.32
N GLY A 480 12.14 12.73 0.29
CA GLY A 480 12.91 13.94 0.53
C GLY A 480 13.63 13.94 1.89
N ILE A 481 12.91 13.63 2.96
CA ILE A 481 13.47 13.49 4.31
C ILE A 481 14.50 12.36 4.34
N ARG A 482 14.19 11.21 3.72
CA ARG A 482 15.11 10.06 3.67
C ARG A 482 16.41 10.41 2.97
N ASN A 483 16.33 11.03 1.80
CA ASN A 483 17.48 11.41 0.98
C ASN A 483 18.39 12.38 1.73
N HIS A 484 17.83 13.35 2.46
CA HIS A 484 18.62 14.24 3.30
C HIS A 484 19.33 13.51 4.45
N GLN A 485 18.66 12.57 5.13
CA GLN A 485 19.29 11.81 6.22
C GLN A 485 20.46 10.95 5.72
N VAL A 486 20.29 10.30 4.57
CA VAL A 486 21.33 9.48 3.94
C VAL A 486 22.50 10.35 3.47
N SER A 487 22.25 11.51 2.85
CA SER A 487 23.30 12.39 2.36
C SER A 487 24.14 12.98 3.50
N VAL A 488 23.52 13.47 4.58
CA VAL A 488 24.25 14.01 5.75
C VAL A 488 25.11 12.93 6.41
N SER A 489 24.65 11.68 6.44
CA SER A 489 25.44 10.58 7.00
C SER A 489 26.64 10.22 6.12
N ALA A 490 26.49 10.28 4.79
CA ALA A 490 27.56 10.04 3.83
C ALA A 490 28.58 11.20 3.76
N LEU A 491 28.15 12.43 3.98
CA LEU A 491 28.97 13.66 3.98
C LEU A 491 29.71 13.92 5.29
N SER A 492 29.74 12.98 6.25
CA SER A 492 30.30 13.17 7.59
C SER A 492 31.83 13.39 7.68
N ALA A 493 32.45 13.83 6.58
CA ALA A 493 33.76 14.49 6.55
C ALA A 493 33.63 16.03 6.51
N ALA A 494 32.64 16.62 7.20
CA ALA A 494 32.65 18.07 7.44
C ALA A 494 34.00 18.45 8.08
N GLN A 495 34.68 19.48 7.56
CA GLN A 495 35.88 20.01 8.19
C GLN A 495 35.55 20.36 9.63
N LYS A 496 36.28 19.76 10.56
CA LYS A 496 36.16 20.06 11.98
C LYS A 496 37.30 20.99 12.37
N ALA A 497 36.97 22.05 13.09
CA ALA A 497 37.95 22.81 13.82
C ALA A 497 38.21 22.10 15.15
N THR A 498 39.47 21.80 15.43
CA THR A 498 39.89 21.34 16.76
C THR A 498 40.60 22.49 17.45
N ALA A 499 40.13 22.84 18.65
CA ALA A 499 40.67 23.93 19.43
C ALA A 499 40.63 23.58 20.92
N ASP A 500 41.56 24.15 21.69
CA ASP A 500 41.59 24.09 23.15
C ASP A 500 40.82 25.25 23.81
N GLN A 501 40.46 26.24 23.00
CA GLN A 501 39.68 27.39 23.41
C GLN A 501 38.68 27.77 22.31
N PHE A 502 37.47 28.15 22.72
CA PHE A 502 36.42 28.63 21.84
C PHE A 502 35.96 30.01 22.30
N LEU A 503 35.78 30.94 21.35
CA LEU A 503 35.06 32.18 21.60
C LEU A 503 33.61 31.97 21.19
N VAL A 504 32.69 32.02 22.15
CA VAL A 504 31.26 31.93 21.88
C VAL A 504 30.68 33.33 21.85
N ILE A 505 30.09 33.66 20.70
CA ILE A 505 29.52 34.98 20.42
C ILE A 505 28.01 34.79 20.23
N GLY A 506 27.23 35.51 21.03
CA GLY A 506 25.78 35.61 20.92
C GLY A 506 25.40 37.01 20.48
N GLY A 507 24.47 37.11 19.53
CA GLY A 507 24.03 38.37 18.97
C GLY A 507 22.83 38.23 18.07
N THR A 508 22.35 39.35 17.53
CA THR A 508 21.28 39.39 16.54
C THR A 508 21.76 40.07 15.27
N ALA A 509 21.27 39.61 14.12
CA ALA A 509 21.53 40.24 12.83
C ALA A 509 20.18 40.58 12.17
N ASP A 510 20.03 41.84 11.78
CA ASP A 510 18.94 42.32 10.93
C ASP A 510 19.42 42.25 9.48
N LEU A 511 18.94 41.23 8.78
CA LEU A 511 19.33 40.96 7.40
C LEU A 511 18.73 41.96 6.40
N GLU A 512 17.63 42.64 6.75
CA GLU A 512 17.00 43.62 5.88
C GLU A 512 17.76 44.94 5.96
N ASN A 513 18.02 45.40 7.18
CA ASN A 513 18.72 46.67 7.42
C ASN A 513 20.26 46.53 7.38
N HIS A 514 20.77 45.31 7.20
CA HIS A 514 22.20 45.02 7.20
C HIS A 514 22.91 45.51 8.47
N THR A 515 22.31 45.27 9.64
CA THR A 515 22.89 45.64 10.95
C THR A 515 22.99 44.42 11.86
N ALA A 516 23.88 44.46 12.84
CA ALA A 516 24.01 43.39 13.83
C ALA A 516 24.39 43.95 15.20
N THR A 517 23.93 43.28 16.25
CA THR A 517 24.36 43.49 17.64
C THR A 517 25.07 42.25 18.14
N ILE A 518 26.17 42.43 18.86
CA ILE A 518 26.77 41.39 19.68
C ILE A 518 26.34 41.66 21.10
N ASP A 519 25.61 40.71 21.68
CA ASP A 519 25.04 40.84 23.02
C ASP A 519 25.98 40.19 24.06
N HIS A 520 26.63 39.08 23.69
CA HIS A 520 27.47 38.31 24.58
C HIS A 520 28.72 37.78 23.87
N VAL A 521 29.85 37.83 24.56
CA VAL A 521 31.11 37.20 24.15
C VAL A 521 31.68 36.47 25.36
N ALA A 522 31.94 35.17 25.22
CA ALA A 522 32.50 34.35 26.29
C ALA A 522 33.64 33.48 25.75
N LEU A 523 34.76 33.46 26.47
CA LEU A 523 35.85 32.52 26.21
C LEU A 523 35.59 31.21 26.97
N ILE A 524 35.59 30.10 26.24
CA ILE A 524 35.46 28.75 26.78
C ILE A 524 36.81 28.06 26.65
N GLN A 525 37.37 27.60 27.77
CA GLN A 525 38.57 26.76 27.77
C GLN A 525 38.17 25.30 27.80
N GLN A 526 38.03 24.71 26.61
CA GLN A 526 37.65 23.32 26.43
C GLN A 526 38.27 22.80 25.15
N SER A 527 39.00 21.69 25.24
CA SER A 527 39.45 20.95 24.06
C SER A 527 38.26 20.24 23.44
N ALA A 528 37.89 20.63 22.21
CA ALA A 528 36.83 19.99 21.44
C ALA A 528 37.11 20.05 19.94
N SER A 529 36.45 19.16 19.20
CA SER A 529 36.46 19.14 17.74
C SER A 529 35.03 19.36 17.24
N VAL A 530 34.77 20.54 16.68
CA VAL A 530 33.43 20.98 16.28
C VAL A 530 33.40 21.13 14.76
N PRO A 531 32.36 20.65 14.06
CA PRO A 531 32.20 20.91 12.63
C PRO A 531 32.08 22.41 12.37
N LEU A 532 32.74 22.87 11.32
CA LEU A 532 32.54 24.24 10.84
C LEU A 532 31.10 24.39 10.32
N PRO A 533 30.43 25.52 10.60
CA PRO A 533 29.14 25.81 9.99
C PRO A 533 29.31 26.02 8.49
N GLU A 534 28.23 25.80 7.72
CA GLU A 534 28.18 26.25 6.33
C GLU A 534 28.34 27.77 6.29
N PRO A 535 29.20 28.33 5.40
CA PRO A 535 29.38 29.77 5.28
C PRO A 535 28.04 30.47 5.03
N GLY A 536 27.71 31.45 5.88
CA GLY A 536 26.52 32.29 5.71
C GLY A 536 26.82 33.57 4.91
N SER A 537 25.80 34.40 4.73
CA SER A 537 25.94 35.74 4.11
C SER A 537 26.72 36.74 4.98
N TRP A 538 27.03 36.36 6.22
CA TRP A 538 27.76 37.15 7.21
C TRP A 538 28.94 36.36 7.74
N THR A 539 30.01 37.06 8.10
CA THR A 539 31.20 36.50 8.73
C THR A 539 31.46 37.27 10.02
N ILE A 540 31.87 36.57 11.07
CA ILE A 540 32.30 37.20 12.31
C ILE A 540 33.82 37.24 12.30
N ALA A 541 34.39 38.43 12.18
CA ALA A 541 35.83 38.64 12.25
C ALA A 541 36.23 39.04 13.68
N LEU A 542 37.22 38.36 14.24
CA LEU A 542 38.02 38.87 15.34
C LEU A 542 39.11 39.76 14.73
N VAL A 543 39.14 41.04 15.06
CA VAL A 543 40.12 41.99 14.52
C VAL A 543 41.04 42.55 15.61
N ASP A 544 42.24 42.97 15.23
CA ASP A 544 43.16 43.69 16.11
C ASP A 544 42.77 45.18 16.27
N ALA A 545 43.51 45.92 17.09
CA ALA A 545 43.29 47.36 17.31
C ALA A 545 43.50 48.22 16.05
N SER A 546 44.12 47.67 15.00
CA SER A 546 44.32 48.31 13.70
C SER A 546 43.32 47.84 12.65
N ASN A 547 42.30 47.07 13.07
CA ASN A 547 41.24 46.51 12.22
C ASN A 547 41.72 45.47 11.20
N ASN A 548 42.82 44.77 11.51
CA ASN A 548 43.25 43.60 10.74
C ASN A 548 42.61 42.33 11.28
N ASP A 549 42.21 41.41 10.39
CA ASP A 549 41.65 40.12 10.77
C ASP A 549 42.66 39.24 11.52
N LEU A 550 42.34 38.89 12.76
CA LEU A 550 43.02 37.88 13.57
C LEU A 550 42.41 36.49 13.35
N ALA A 551 41.11 36.41 13.11
CA ALA A 551 40.38 35.20 12.72
C ALA A 551 39.05 35.59 12.03
N THR A 552 38.61 34.80 11.05
CA THR A 552 37.36 35.00 10.29
C THR A 552 36.59 33.70 10.09
#